data_AF-A0A962ATV2-F1
#
_entry.id   AF-A0A962ATV2-F1
#
_cell.length_a   1.000
_cell.length_b   1.000
_cell.length_c   1.000
_cell.angle_alpha   90.00
_cell.angle_beta   90.00
_cell.angle_gamma   90.00
#
_symmetry.space_group_name_H-M   'P 1'
#
loop_
_entity.id
_entity.type
_entity.pdbx_description
1 polymer ?
#
loop_
_entity_poly.entity_id
_entity_poly.type
_entity_poly.pdbx_seq_one_letter_code
_entity_poly.pdbx_strand_id
1 'polypeptide(L)'
;LLDEPFGMLDSLTRWDLQDVLMDVWKRTQVTAVCVTHDVDEAILLADKVVMMTNGPNARIGYVMKVDLPRPRSRKELLEHPDYYRYRQTLLDFLEAYEGGANPDPDRLAALEGAPGAVTERAA
;
A
#
# COMPACT_ATOMS: atom_id res chain seq x y z
N LEU A 1 15.79 -1.57 -3.61
CA LEU A 1 15.00 -0.88 -2.57
C LEU A 1 14.79 0.55 -3.05
N LEU A 2 13.55 1.02 -3.00
CA LEU A 2 13.14 2.35 -3.46
C LEU A 2 12.56 3.08 -2.24
N ASP A 3 13.11 4.24 -1.92
CA ASP A 3 12.64 5.06 -0.79
C ASP A 3 12.03 6.34 -1.34
N GLU A 4 10.70 6.49 -1.20
CA GLU A 4 9.91 7.59 -1.74
C GLU A 4 10.24 7.95 -3.20
N PRO A 5 10.25 6.96 -4.13
CA PRO A 5 10.79 7.14 -5.48
C PRO A 5 10.04 8.18 -6.32
N PHE A 6 8.81 8.53 -5.95
CA PHE A 6 7.94 9.44 -6.69
C PHE A 6 7.54 10.70 -5.91
N GLY A 7 7.98 10.85 -4.65
CA GLY A 7 7.47 11.88 -3.74
C GLY A 7 7.75 13.32 -4.17
N MET A 8 8.80 13.54 -4.97
CA MET A 8 9.20 14.87 -5.46
C MET A 8 8.69 15.20 -6.88
N LEU A 9 7.92 14.30 -7.50
CA LEU A 9 7.46 14.46 -8.87
C LEU A 9 6.04 15.04 -8.92
N ASP A 10 5.79 15.84 -9.95
CA ASP A 10 4.43 16.22 -10.32
C ASP A 10 3.61 15.00 -10.78
N SER A 11 2.29 15.14 -10.76
CA SER A 11 1.38 14.03 -11.00
C SER A 11 1.58 13.35 -12.35
N LEU A 12 1.89 14.09 -13.43
CA LEU A 12 2.03 13.48 -14.75
C LEU A 12 3.36 12.73 -14.87
N THR A 13 4.46 13.38 -14.49
CA THR A 13 5.80 12.75 -14.51
C THR A 13 5.85 11.51 -13.61
N ARG A 14 5.16 11.55 -12.47
CA ARG A 14 4.99 10.40 -11.58
C ARG A 14 4.35 9.21 -12.30
N TRP A 15 3.27 9.45 -13.04
CA TRP A 15 2.55 8.38 -13.74
C TRP A 15 3.43 7.72 -14.80
N ASP A 16 4.11 8.52 -15.62
CA ASP A 16 5.01 8.00 -16.65
C ASP A 16 6.12 7.14 -16.03
N LEU A 17 6.71 7.58 -14.91
CA LEU A 17 7.78 6.83 -14.26
C LEU A 17 7.27 5.55 -13.57
N GLN A 18 6.05 5.55 -13.05
CA GLN A 18 5.41 4.35 -12.51
C GLN A 18 5.19 3.29 -13.59
N ASP A 19 4.75 3.69 -14.78
CA ASP A 19 4.58 2.77 -15.91
C ASP A 19 5.93 2.20 -16.36
N VAL A 20 6.97 3.03 -16.44
CA VAL A 20 8.34 2.58 -16.72
C VAL A 20 8.83 1.58 -15.66
N LEU A 21 8.62 1.88 -14.38
CA LEU A 21 9.02 0.98 -13.29
C LEU A 21 8.30 -0.37 -13.40
N MET A 22 6.99 -0.36 -13.66
CA MET A 22 6.19 -1.56 -13.84
C MET A 22 6.67 -2.40 -15.02
N ASP A 23 7.06 -1.78 -16.12
CA ASP A 23 7.58 -2.49 -17.29
C ASP A 23 8.97 -3.07 -17.06
N VAL A 24 9.85 -2.36 -16.36
CA VAL A 24 11.16 -2.89 -15.94
C VAL A 24 10.98 -4.07 -15.00
N TRP A 25 10.08 -3.97 -14.02
CA TRP A 25 9.78 -5.06 -13.11
C TRP A 25 9.20 -6.29 -13.83
N LYS A 26 8.28 -6.11 -14.78
CA LYS A 26 7.74 -7.22 -15.60
C LYS A 26 8.85 -7.98 -16.33
N ARG A 27 9.86 -7.28 -16.84
CA ARG A 27 10.98 -7.88 -17.58
C ARG A 27 12.02 -8.55 -16.69
N THR A 28 12.28 -7.97 -15.53
CA THR A 28 13.40 -8.37 -14.64
C THR A 28 12.96 -9.33 -13.54
N GLN A 29 11.69 -9.27 -13.13
CA GLN A 29 11.10 -10.08 -12.05
C GLN A 29 11.91 -10.03 -10.74
N VAL A 30 12.58 -8.91 -10.49
CA VAL A 30 13.35 -8.70 -9.28
C VAL A 30 12.43 -8.47 -8.08
N THR A 31 12.85 -8.92 -6.91
CA THR A 31 12.19 -8.56 -5.65
C THR A 31 12.46 -7.08 -5.36
N ALA A 32 11.41 -6.27 -5.38
CA ALA A 32 11.47 -4.85 -5.07
C ALA A 32 10.76 -4.58 -3.73
N VAL A 33 11.35 -3.68 -2.95
CA VAL A 33 10.73 -3.08 -1.77
C VAL A 33 10.65 -1.59 -2.03
N CYS A 34 9.46 -1.02 -1.89
CA CYS A 34 9.16 0.39 -2.09
C CYS A 34 8.58 0.96 -0.80
N VAL A 35 9.08 2.12 -0.38
CA VAL A 35 8.50 2.94 0.68
C VAL A 35 7.78 4.11 0.02
N THR A 36 6.52 4.30 0.36
CA THR A 36 5.69 5.41 -0.14
C THR A 36 4.67 5.80 0.94
N HIS A 37 4.28 7.07 0.93
CA HIS A 37 3.17 7.60 1.70
C HIS A 37 1.86 7.67 0.88
N ASP A 38 1.89 7.32 -0.41
CA ASP A 38 0.72 7.35 -1.29
C ASP A 38 0.01 5.98 -1.32
N VAL A 39 -1.24 5.98 -0.89
CA VAL A 39 -2.12 4.80 -0.82
C VAL A 39 -2.38 4.20 -2.19
N ASP A 40 -2.60 5.03 -3.21
CA ASP A 40 -2.94 4.56 -4.55
C ASP A 40 -1.68 3.93 -5.20
N GLU A 41 -0.49 4.49 -4.94
CA GLU A 41 0.78 3.89 -5.36
C GLU A 41 1.02 2.51 -4.75
N ALA A 42 0.77 2.37 -3.45
CA ALA A 42 0.96 1.11 -2.75
C ALA A 42 0.11 -0.02 -3.38
N ILE A 43 -1.16 0.27 -3.71
CA ILE A 43 -2.07 -0.71 -4.32
C ILE A 43 -1.67 -1.01 -5.78
N LEU A 44 -1.26 0.03 -6.53
CA LEU A 44 -0.83 -0.12 -7.93
C LEU A 44 0.43 -0.98 -8.04
N LEU A 45 1.43 -0.73 -7.18
CA LEU A 45 2.77 -1.27 -7.32
C LEU A 45 3.01 -2.55 -6.52
N ALA A 46 2.34 -2.77 -5.38
CA ALA A 46 2.69 -3.84 -4.46
C ALA A 46 1.77 -5.06 -4.55
N ASP A 47 2.32 -6.26 -4.34
CA ASP A 47 1.53 -7.48 -4.10
C ASP A 47 1.24 -7.69 -2.60
N LYS A 48 2.05 -7.06 -1.74
CA LYS A 48 1.89 -7.01 -0.29
C LYS A 48 2.20 -5.58 0.17
N VAL A 49 1.26 -4.97 0.88
CA VAL A 49 1.44 -3.68 1.54
C VAL A 49 1.68 -3.93 3.02
N VAL A 50 2.79 -3.41 3.54
CA VAL A 50 3.14 -3.46 4.96
C VAL A 50 2.97 -2.07 5.53
N MET A 51 2.00 -1.92 6.43
CA MET A 51 1.72 -0.67 7.13
C MET A 51 2.43 -0.64 8.47
N MET A 52 3.07 0.48 8.77
CA MET A 52 3.85 0.67 9.99
C MET A 52 3.09 1.52 11.02
N THR A 53 3.31 1.25 12.30
CA THR A 53 2.78 2.08 13.39
C THR A 53 3.58 3.38 13.51
N ASN A 54 2.98 4.39 14.14
CA ASN A 54 3.64 5.68 14.35
C ASN A 54 4.70 5.69 15.46
N GLY A 55 5.61 6.66 15.38
CA GLY A 55 6.56 7.02 16.44
C GLY A 55 7.95 6.38 16.30
N PRO A 56 8.88 6.73 17.22
CA PRO A 56 10.29 6.31 17.15
C PRO A 56 10.50 4.79 17.34
N ASN A 57 9.51 4.08 17.87
CA ASN A 57 9.50 2.63 18.05
C ASN A 57 8.50 1.97 17.09
N ALA A 58 8.40 2.47 15.86
CA ALA A 58 7.49 1.96 14.84
C ALA A 58 7.66 0.44 14.63
N ARG A 59 6.54 -0.26 14.55
CA ARG A 59 6.47 -1.71 14.29
C ARG A 59 5.61 -1.95 13.05
N ILE A 60 5.58 -3.18 12.58
CA ILE A 60 4.57 -3.60 11.60
C ILE A 60 3.21 -3.59 12.31
N GLY A 61 2.30 -2.73 11.86
CA GLY A 61 0.96 -2.60 12.42
C GLY A 61 -0.05 -3.48 11.69
N TYR A 62 0.05 -3.57 10.37
CA TYR A 62 -0.87 -4.36 9.56
C TYR A 62 -0.22 -4.76 8.23
N VAL A 63 -0.52 -5.98 7.77
CA VAL A 63 -0.02 -6.50 6.50
C VAL A 63 -1.22 -6.88 5.63
N MET A 64 -1.28 -6.27 4.46
CA MET A 64 -2.37 -6.48 3.51
C MET A 64 -1.82 -7.10 2.22
N LYS A 65 -2.35 -8.25 1.83
CA LYS A 65 -2.12 -8.86 0.52
C LYS A 65 -3.03 -8.20 -0.51
N VAL A 66 -2.46 -7.72 -1.60
CA VAL A 66 -3.20 -7.12 -2.71
C VAL A 66 -3.45 -8.20 -3.77
N ASP A 67 -4.60 -8.85 -3.70
CA ASP A 67 -4.99 -9.91 -4.64
C ASP A 67 -5.67 -9.33 -5.89
N LEU A 68 -4.99 -8.39 -6.53
CA LEU A 68 -5.42 -7.78 -7.79
C LEU A 68 -4.57 -8.37 -8.95
N PRO A 69 -5.19 -8.75 -10.08
CA PRO A 69 -4.48 -9.37 -11.19
C PRO A 69 -3.37 -8.46 -11.75
N ARG A 70 -2.29 -9.07 -12.24
CA ARG A 70 -1.19 -8.40 -12.96
C ARG A 70 -1.27 -8.79 -14.45
N PRO A 71 -0.88 -7.91 -15.39
CA PRO A 71 -0.37 -6.55 -15.20
C PRO A 71 -1.47 -5.58 -14.73
N ARG A 72 -1.09 -4.57 -13.93
CA ARG A 72 -2.00 -3.51 -13.48
C ARG A 72 -1.70 -2.23 -14.23
N SER A 73 -2.71 -1.63 -14.81
CA SER A 73 -2.70 -0.21 -15.20
C SER A 73 -3.59 0.59 -14.26
N ARG A 74 -3.37 1.89 -14.16
CA ARG A 74 -4.20 2.78 -13.33
C ARG A 74 -5.67 2.72 -13.72
N LYS A 75 -5.96 2.62 -15.02
CA LYS A 75 -7.33 2.49 -15.55
C LYS A 75 -8.00 1.21 -15.06
N GLU A 76 -7.36 0.05 -15.28
CA GLU A 76 -7.91 -1.25 -14.86
C GLU A 76 -8.09 -1.33 -13.34
N LEU A 77 -7.20 -0.69 -12.58
CA LEU A 77 -7.28 -0.62 -11.12
C LEU A 77 -8.53 0.14 -10.68
N LEU A 78 -8.78 1.33 -11.25
CA LEU A 78 -9.94 2.16 -10.92
C LEU A 78 -11.28 1.50 -11.31
N GLU A 79 -11.26 0.68 -12.36
CA GLU A 79 -12.41 -0.10 -12.82
C GLU A 79 -12.62 -1.38 -12.00
N HIS A 80 -11.64 -1.82 -11.20
CA HIS A 80 -11.72 -3.05 -10.43
C HIS A 80 -12.67 -2.91 -9.22
N PRO A 81 -13.67 -3.81 -9.05
CA PRO A 81 -14.67 -3.70 -7.97
C PRO A 81 -14.08 -3.60 -6.56
N ASP A 82 -12.99 -4.31 -6.30
CA ASP A 82 -12.36 -4.35 -4.98
C ASP A 82 -11.36 -3.22 -4.70
N TYR A 83 -11.03 -2.39 -5.70
CA TYR A 83 -10.03 -1.33 -5.53
C TYR A 83 -10.34 -0.40 -4.36
N TYR A 84 -11.58 0.10 -4.31
CA TYR A 84 -12.02 1.01 -3.25
C TYR A 84 -12.04 0.33 -1.89
N ARG A 85 -12.20 -1.00 -1.81
CA ARG A 85 -12.15 -1.73 -0.54
C ARG A 85 -10.72 -1.80 0.01
N TYR A 86 -9.75 -2.11 -0.85
CA TYR A 86 -8.34 -2.05 -0.47
C TYR A 86 -7.97 -0.63 -0.04
N ARG A 87 -8.32 0.37 -0.84
CA ARG A 87 -8.06 1.78 -0.53
C ARG A 87 -8.64 2.21 0.81
N GLN A 88 -9.90 1.84 1.09
CA GLN A 88 -10.53 2.13 2.36
C GLN A 88 -9.79 1.47 3.52
N THR A 89 -9.32 0.23 3.36
CA THR A 89 -8.58 -0.50 4.39
C THR A 89 -7.27 0.20 4.77
N LEU A 90 -6.52 0.72 3.78
CA LEU A 90 -5.31 1.51 4.08
C LEU A 90 -5.65 2.81 4.78
N LEU A 91 -6.69 3.52 4.32
CA LEU A 91 -7.12 4.79 4.92
C LEU A 91 -7.58 4.59 6.37
N ASP A 92 -8.41 3.58 6.63
CA ASP A 92 -8.89 3.26 7.96
C ASP A 92 -7.73 2.98 8.92
N PHE A 93 -6.68 2.26 8.45
CA PHE A 93 -5.46 2.07 9.22
C PHE A 93 -4.75 3.40 9.51
N LEU A 94 -4.53 4.24 8.49
CA LEU A 94 -3.83 5.52 8.67
C LEU A 94 -4.59 6.45 9.62
N GLU A 95 -5.91 6.54 9.46
CA GLU A 95 -6.77 7.34 10.34
C GLU A 95 -6.78 6.80 11.77
N ALA A 96 -6.73 5.47 11.97
CA ALA A 96 -6.60 4.90 13.31
C ALA A 96 -5.35 5.40 14.05
N TYR A 97 -4.29 5.76 13.32
CA TYR A 97 -3.04 6.28 13.88
C TYR A 97 -2.88 7.81 13.75
N GLU A 98 -3.89 8.57 13.31
CA GLU A 98 -3.79 10.04 13.13
C GLU A 98 -3.36 10.77 14.43
N GLY A 99 -3.75 10.23 15.59
CA GLY A 99 -3.34 10.71 16.93
C GLY A 99 -1.92 10.37 17.36
N GLY A 100 -1.08 9.83 16.48
CA GLY A 100 0.29 9.42 16.78
C GLY A 100 0.39 7.96 17.22
N ALA A 101 1.13 7.69 18.29
CA ALA A 101 1.49 6.32 18.68
C ALA A 101 0.36 5.53 19.38
N ASN A 102 -0.76 6.17 19.72
CA ASN A 102 -1.90 5.53 20.37
C ASN A 102 -3.07 5.40 19.38
N PRO A 103 -3.29 4.21 18.79
CA PRO A 103 -4.32 4.05 17.80
C PRO A 103 -5.72 3.94 18.40
N ASP A 104 -6.74 4.25 17.61
CA ASP A 104 -8.13 3.92 17.92
C ASP A 104 -8.35 2.38 17.79
N PRO A 105 -8.59 1.66 18.90
CA PRO A 105 -8.70 0.21 18.89
C PRO A 105 -9.93 -0.29 18.12
N ASP A 106 -11.03 0.47 18.09
CA ASP A 106 -12.26 0.07 17.41
C ASP A 106 -12.06 0.08 15.89
N ARG A 107 -11.29 1.06 15.39
CA ARG A 107 -10.91 1.13 13.97
C ARG A 107 -9.95 0.02 13.56
N LEU A 108 -8.99 -0.35 14.43
CA LEU A 108 -8.09 -1.47 14.14
C LEU A 108 -8.83 -2.81 14.13
N ALA A 109 -9.79 -3.01 15.04
CA ALA A 109 -10.61 -4.22 15.05
C ALA A 109 -11.44 -4.37 13.77
N ALA A 110 -11.91 -3.27 13.18
CA ALA A 110 -12.64 -3.28 11.92
C ALA A 110 -11.80 -3.79 10.72
N LEU A 111 -10.46 -3.72 10.80
CA LEU A 111 -9.56 -4.19 9.74
C LEU A 111 -9.44 -5.72 9.67
N GLU A 112 -9.79 -6.46 10.73
CA GLU A 112 -9.62 -7.93 10.76
C GLU A 112 -10.50 -8.66 9.73
N GLY A 113 -11.59 -8.03 9.27
CA GLY A 113 -12.47 -8.56 8.21
C GLY A 113 -12.20 -7.99 6.82
N ALA A 114 -11.17 -7.15 6.66
CA ALA A 114 -10.89 -6.44 5.42
C ALA A 114 -10.27 -7.37 4.35
N PRO A 115 -10.50 -7.10 3.04
CA PRO A 115 -9.90 -7.88 1.97
C PRO A 115 -8.38 -7.84 2.06
N GLY A 116 -7.76 -9.01 1.92
CA GLY A 116 -6.31 -9.13 1.94
C GLY A 116 -5.68 -9.10 3.33
N ALA A 117 -6.44 -9.11 4.43
CA ALA A 117 -5.90 -9.20 5.77
C ALA A 117 -5.00 -10.44 5.92
N VAL A 118 -3.71 -10.21 6.21
CA VAL A 118 -2.79 -11.25 6.62
C VAL A 118 -2.46 -11.00 8.09
N THR A 119 -3.02 -11.82 8.97
CA THR A 119 -2.69 -11.85 10.41
C THR A 119 -1.32 -12.48 10.63
N GLU A 120 -0.27 -11.91 10.03
CA GLU A 120 1.10 -12.14 10.49
C GLU A 120 1.32 -11.24 11.71
N ARG A 121 0.95 -11.73 12.89
CA ARG A 121 1.51 -11.18 14.14
C ARG A 121 3.01 -11.43 14.08
N ALA A 122 3.78 -10.38 13.81
CA ALA A 122 5.23 -10.42 13.91
C ALA A 122 5.58 -10.89 15.33
N ALA A 123 6.22 -12.07 15.42
CA ALA A 123 6.64 -12.70 16.66
C ALA A 123 7.68 -11.86 17.42
#